data_AF-A0A7G7SR82-F1
#
_entry.id   AF-A0A7G7SR82-F1
#
_cell.length_a   1.000
_cell.length_b   1.000
_cell.length_c   1.000
_cell.angle_alpha   90.00
_cell.angle_beta   90.00
_cell.angle_gamma   90.00
#
_symmetry.space_group_name_H-M   'P 1'
#
loop_
_entity.id
_entity.type
_entity.pdbx_description
1 polymer ?
#
loop_
_entity_poly.entity_id
_entity_poly.type
_entity_poly.pdbx_seq_one_letter_code
_entity_poly.pdbx_strand_id
1 'polypeptide(L)'
;MNVLRILTSLALAAALGACAGAPKRPPPPPAATTVQATPADTAVADSGAMDAAPAADAQAAVPAPVAGDAMAAPASVPPTGGAATAAEDDYAALYGGDPYNPVADPTLPAGVAVPQSYDPWEKFNRKVHKFNNVVDRTVARPLARAYVNVVPRPVRLGVTNFFDNLSSPLTMVNQLLQGRPLQAGQTLGRFVMNSTLGIGGIFDPASDAKLPRRSEDFGQTLGAWGWRRSRYVELPLFGPRTVRDVFGLAGDAPLSPLRQIGEDTVRIGLQGLQLVDTRAQLLSLDSMRDNAPDEYQLTRDAWMQRRSYQIEGDLHSHNKRQDNDLPDYLREEETNPTVPVDAMPIPEWRGGSR
;
A
#
# COMPACT_ATOMS: atom_id res chain seq x y z
N MET A 1 13.25 20.70 34.30
CA MET A 1 12.70 21.26 33.03
C MET A 1 11.76 20.31 32.26
N ASN A 2 11.57 19.04 32.66
CA ASN A 2 10.71 18.10 31.90
C ASN A 2 9.22 18.16 32.25
N VAL A 3 8.85 18.45 33.51
CA VAL A 3 7.44 18.44 33.94
C VAL A 3 6.65 19.59 33.32
N LEU A 4 7.26 20.78 33.19
CA LEU A 4 6.63 21.95 32.58
C LEU A 4 6.36 21.75 31.07
N ARG A 5 7.25 21.00 30.37
CA ARG A 5 7.07 20.66 28.96
C ARG A 5 5.94 19.67 28.72
N ILE A 6 5.77 18.70 29.61
CA ILE A 6 4.68 17.70 29.57
C ILE A 6 3.32 18.37 29.82
N LEU A 7 3.25 19.32 30.75
CA LEU A 7 2.02 20.07 31.02
C LEU A 7 1.65 20.99 29.85
N THR A 8 2.62 21.62 29.19
CA THR A 8 2.35 22.46 28.01
C THR A 8 1.89 21.65 26.79
N SER A 9 2.39 20.43 26.59
CA SER A 9 1.93 19.57 25.49
C SER A 9 0.56 18.95 25.76
N LEU A 10 0.22 18.67 27.03
CA LEU A 10 -1.13 18.22 27.40
C LEU A 10 -2.17 19.34 27.21
N ALA A 11 -1.82 20.58 27.55
CA ALA A 11 -2.69 21.74 27.35
C ALA A 11 -2.92 22.05 25.85
N LEU A 12 -1.91 21.85 25.00
CA LEU A 12 -2.04 22.01 23.55
C LEU A 12 -2.91 20.91 22.91
N ALA A 13 -2.87 19.68 23.45
CA ALA A 13 -3.72 18.58 23.00
C ALA A 13 -5.20 18.79 23.36
N ALA A 14 -5.48 19.39 24.53
CA ALA A 14 -6.85 19.71 24.95
C ALA A 14 -7.49 20.83 24.11
N ALA A 15 -6.70 21.80 23.63
CA ALA A 15 -7.21 22.92 22.82
C ALA A 15 -7.66 22.50 21.41
N LEU A 16 -7.20 21.35 20.89
CA LEU A 16 -7.56 20.85 19.56
C LEU A 16 -8.81 19.93 19.56
N GLY A 17 -9.33 19.56 20.74
CA GLY A 17 -10.50 18.68 20.90
C GLY A 17 -11.87 19.38 20.89
N ALA A 18 -11.92 20.72 20.92
CA ALA A 18 -13.16 21.46 21.15
C ALA A 18 -13.99 21.80 19.88
N CYS A 19 -13.62 21.28 18.70
CA CYS A 19 -14.34 21.55 17.45
C CYS A 19 -14.85 20.25 16.80
N ALA A 20 -15.78 19.55 17.46
CA ALA A 20 -16.51 18.43 16.88
C ALA A 20 -18.03 18.68 17.02
N GLY A 21 -18.58 19.52 16.15
CA GLY A 21 -20.02 19.64 15.96
C GLY A 21 -20.55 18.48 15.10
N ALA A 22 -21.58 17.79 15.56
CA ALA A 22 -22.20 16.66 14.86
C ALA A 22 -22.90 17.10 13.56
N PRO A 23 -22.70 16.41 12.41
CA PRO A 23 -23.43 16.73 11.19
C PRO A 23 -24.84 16.12 11.19
N LYS A 24 -25.84 16.96 10.89
CA LYS A 24 -27.26 16.61 10.69
C LYS A 24 -27.45 15.93 9.33
N ARG A 25 -28.10 14.77 9.30
CA ARG A 25 -28.34 13.93 8.11
C ARG A 25 -29.41 14.58 7.19
N PRO A 26 -29.16 14.81 5.89
CA PRO A 26 -30.20 15.22 4.96
C PRO A 26 -31.09 14.01 4.54
N PRO A 27 -32.36 14.25 4.17
CA PRO A 27 -33.31 13.19 3.82
C PRO A 27 -32.97 12.52 2.48
N PRO A 28 -33.37 11.25 2.28
CA PRO A 28 -33.08 10.50 1.06
C PRO A 28 -33.89 11.01 -0.15
N PRO A 29 -33.34 10.90 -1.38
CA PRO A 29 -34.05 11.25 -2.60
C PRO A 29 -35.14 10.22 -2.95
N PRO A 30 -36.20 10.63 -3.68
CA PRO A 30 -37.30 9.73 -4.04
C PRO A 30 -36.86 8.66 -5.04
N ALA A 31 -37.48 7.48 -4.89
CA ALA A 31 -37.21 6.28 -5.68
C ALA A 31 -37.45 6.52 -7.19
N ALA A 32 -36.48 6.12 -8.01
CA ALA A 32 -36.59 6.13 -9.45
C ALA A 32 -37.70 5.17 -9.91
N THR A 33 -38.67 5.72 -10.63
CA THR A 33 -39.74 4.99 -11.30
C THR A 33 -39.13 4.07 -12.36
N THR A 34 -39.32 2.77 -12.20
CA THR A 34 -39.11 1.75 -13.23
C THR A 34 -39.99 2.05 -14.44
N VAL A 35 -39.39 2.39 -15.59
CA VAL A 35 -40.09 2.38 -16.88
C VAL A 35 -39.85 1.01 -17.51
N GLN A 36 -40.93 0.21 -17.56
CA GLN A 36 -40.99 -1.03 -18.31
C GLN A 36 -40.97 -0.74 -19.82
N ALA A 37 -40.21 -1.55 -20.56
CA ALA A 37 -40.25 -1.61 -22.01
C ALA A 37 -41.41 -2.49 -22.51
N THR A 38 -41.99 -2.12 -23.65
CA THR A 38 -42.76 -3.02 -24.55
C THR A 38 -42.85 -2.33 -25.94
N PRO A 39 -43.11 -3.05 -27.05
CA PRO A 39 -42.22 -3.10 -28.21
C PRO A 39 -42.81 -2.51 -29.50
N ALA A 40 -41.91 -2.38 -30.49
CA ALA A 40 -42.07 -2.34 -31.94
C ALA A 40 -43.45 -2.03 -32.56
N ASP A 41 -43.44 -1.06 -33.48
CA ASP A 41 -44.30 -1.14 -34.66
C ASP A 41 -43.57 -0.66 -35.92
N THR A 42 -43.83 -1.40 -36.99
CA THR A 42 -43.25 -1.36 -38.33
C THR A 42 -43.79 -0.20 -39.17
N ALA A 43 -42.96 0.41 -40.02
CA ALA A 43 -43.41 0.99 -41.29
C ALA A 43 -42.26 1.07 -42.31
N VAL A 44 -42.53 0.50 -43.48
CA VAL A 44 -41.70 0.44 -44.70
C VAL A 44 -42.17 1.55 -45.66
N ALA A 45 -41.21 2.16 -46.38
CA ALA A 45 -41.28 2.76 -47.75
C ALA A 45 -40.21 3.89 -47.82
N ASP A 46 -39.44 4.14 -48.87
CA ASP A 46 -39.47 3.74 -50.28
C ASP A 46 -38.07 3.94 -50.90
N SER A 47 -37.89 3.32 -52.05
CA SER A 47 -36.78 3.20 -52.99
C SER A 47 -36.14 4.48 -53.54
N GLY A 48 -34.87 4.37 -53.98
CA GLY A 48 -34.26 5.36 -54.88
C GLY A 48 -32.75 5.23 -55.15
N ALA A 49 -32.42 4.48 -56.21
CA ALA A 49 -31.27 4.64 -57.13
C ALA A 49 -29.85 4.15 -56.75
N MET A 50 -29.34 3.27 -57.63
CA MET A 50 -27.95 2.82 -57.82
C MET A 50 -27.09 3.93 -58.45
N ASP A 51 -25.78 3.97 -58.12
CA ASP A 51 -24.72 3.91 -59.13
C ASP A 51 -23.32 3.62 -58.56
N ALA A 52 -22.44 3.16 -59.45
CA ALA A 52 -21.25 2.33 -59.25
C ALA A 52 -19.93 3.05 -58.82
N ALA A 53 -18.96 2.21 -58.44
CA ALA A 53 -17.55 2.44 -58.04
C ALA A 53 -16.64 3.13 -59.11
N PRO A 54 -15.28 3.33 -58.98
CA PRO A 54 -14.33 2.91 -57.92
C PRO A 54 -13.18 3.91 -57.53
N ALA A 55 -12.39 3.50 -56.53
CA ALA A 55 -10.98 3.78 -56.13
C ALA A 55 -10.16 4.97 -56.69
N ALA A 56 -9.42 5.66 -55.79
CA ALA A 56 -8.07 6.21 -56.02
C ALA A 56 -7.33 6.57 -54.70
N ASP A 57 -6.02 6.28 -54.69
CA ASP A 57 -5.01 6.56 -53.66
C ASP A 57 -4.80 8.06 -53.35
N ALA A 58 -4.32 8.39 -52.12
CA ALA A 58 -3.07 9.16 -51.91
C ALA A 58 -2.91 9.75 -50.48
N GLN A 59 -1.83 9.31 -49.83
CA GLN A 59 -0.75 10.09 -49.19
C GLN A 59 -0.99 10.98 -47.96
N ALA A 60 -0.16 10.65 -46.97
CA ALA A 60 0.24 11.37 -45.76
C ALA A 60 0.43 12.89 -45.88
N ALA A 61 0.01 13.59 -44.83
CA ALA A 61 0.53 14.91 -44.49
C ALA A 61 0.58 15.08 -42.96
N VAL A 62 1.78 15.35 -42.45
CA VAL A 62 2.07 15.80 -41.07
C VAL A 62 1.78 17.31 -41.00
N PRO A 63 1.32 17.85 -39.86
CA PRO A 63 2.07 18.99 -39.33
C PRO A 63 2.20 19.02 -37.80
N ALA A 64 3.36 19.51 -37.36
CA ALA A 64 3.62 20.07 -36.03
C ALA A 64 3.36 21.60 -36.04
N PRO A 65 3.65 22.34 -34.96
CA PRO A 65 2.90 22.50 -33.72
C PRO A 65 2.30 23.93 -33.58
N VAL A 66 1.27 24.10 -32.73
CA VAL A 66 0.84 25.45 -32.29
C VAL A 66 0.63 25.51 -30.78
N ALA A 67 1.17 26.58 -30.22
CA ALA A 67 1.21 26.90 -28.80
C ALA A 67 -0.05 27.68 -28.35
N GLY A 68 -0.45 27.41 -27.10
CA GLY A 68 -1.08 28.37 -26.18
C GLY A 68 -2.59 28.56 -26.25
N ASP A 69 -3.34 27.96 -25.32
CA ASP A 69 -4.27 28.74 -24.50
C ASP A 69 -4.77 28.01 -23.23
N ALA A 70 -5.10 28.84 -22.23
CA ALA A 70 -5.72 28.65 -20.91
C ALA A 70 -6.16 27.23 -20.42
N MET A 71 -5.68 26.90 -19.21
CA MET A 71 -5.98 25.67 -18.47
C MET A 71 -7.41 25.70 -17.89
N ALA A 72 -8.38 25.24 -18.68
CA ALA A 72 -9.68 24.79 -18.19
C ALA A 72 -9.55 23.42 -17.51
N ALA A 73 -10.36 23.17 -16.48
CA ALA A 73 -10.44 21.89 -15.76
C ALA A 73 -10.57 20.71 -16.74
N PRO A 74 -9.94 19.54 -16.49
CA PRO A 74 -10.07 18.43 -17.42
C PRO A 74 -11.51 17.92 -17.34
N ALA A 75 -12.29 18.24 -18.36
CA ALA A 75 -13.49 17.50 -18.68
C ALA A 75 -13.08 16.04 -18.86
N SER A 76 -13.85 15.14 -18.27
CA SER A 76 -13.73 13.69 -18.44
C SER A 76 -13.67 13.35 -19.92
N VAL A 77 -12.48 13.04 -20.42
CA VAL A 77 -12.28 12.48 -21.75
C VAL A 77 -12.88 11.06 -21.70
N PRO A 78 -13.93 10.75 -22.50
CA PRO A 78 -14.39 9.36 -22.61
C PRO A 78 -13.22 8.51 -23.13
N PRO A 79 -13.11 7.22 -22.77
CA PRO A 79 -12.01 6.41 -23.25
C PRO A 79 -12.14 6.29 -24.77
N THR A 80 -11.37 7.08 -25.51
CA THR A 80 -11.14 6.80 -26.92
C THR A 80 -10.34 5.51 -26.93
N GLY A 81 -11.00 4.41 -27.26
CA GLY A 81 -10.35 3.16 -27.61
C GLY A 81 -9.26 3.49 -28.62
N GLY A 82 -8.00 3.21 -28.25
CA GLY A 82 -6.90 3.30 -29.20
C GLY A 82 -7.24 2.40 -30.39
N ALA A 83 -7.04 2.91 -31.60
CA ALA A 83 -7.16 2.10 -32.79
C ALA A 83 -6.28 0.86 -32.64
N ALA A 84 -6.81 -0.31 -32.98
CA ALA A 84 -6.08 -1.56 -32.91
C ALA A 84 -4.75 -1.42 -33.67
N THR A 85 -3.68 -1.91 -33.07
CA THR A 85 -2.37 -2.02 -33.69
C THR A 85 -2.40 -3.13 -34.74
N ALA A 86 -1.54 -3.04 -35.76
CA ALA A 86 -1.49 -4.07 -36.81
C ALA A 86 -1.25 -5.50 -36.27
N ALA A 87 -0.57 -5.63 -35.12
CA ALA A 87 -0.39 -6.90 -34.44
C ALA A 87 -1.69 -7.46 -33.81
N GLU A 88 -2.58 -6.57 -33.37
CA GLU A 88 -3.90 -6.94 -32.83
C GLU A 88 -4.85 -7.37 -33.97
N ASP A 89 -4.78 -6.71 -35.14
CA ASP A 89 -5.55 -7.08 -36.34
C ASP A 89 -5.10 -8.43 -36.94
N ASP A 90 -3.78 -8.66 -37.05
CA ASP A 90 -3.23 -9.92 -37.55
C ASP A 90 -3.60 -11.11 -36.65
N TYR A 91 -3.62 -10.90 -35.33
CA TYR A 91 -4.03 -11.92 -34.36
C TYR A 91 -5.54 -12.24 -34.49
N ALA A 92 -6.38 -11.21 -34.63
CA ALA A 92 -7.82 -11.37 -34.84
C ALA A 92 -8.15 -12.10 -36.15
N ALA A 93 -7.38 -11.85 -37.22
CA ALA A 93 -7.52 -12.53 -38.51
C ALA A 93 -7.14 -14.03 -38.44
N LEU A 94 -6.15 -14.39 -37.62
CA LEU A 94 -5.67 -15.77 -37.50
C LEU A 94 -6.53 -16.64 -36.57
N TYR A 95 -7.06 -16.05 -35.49
CA TYR A 95 -7.73 -16.80 -34.41
C TYR A 95 -9.22 -16.48 -34.24
N GLY A 96 -9.76 -15.51 -34.97
CA GLY A 96 -11.20 -15.23 -35.02
C GLY A 96 -11.78 -14.80 -33.67
N GLY A 97 -11.72 -13.50 -33.39
CA GLY A 97 -12.41 -12.87 -32.27
C GLY A 97 -11.78 -11.53 -31.89
N ASP A 98 -12.61 -10.55 -31.51
CA ASP A 98 -12.13 -9.33 -30.87
C ASP A 98 -11.27 -9.71 -29.64
N PRO A 99 -10.09 -9.09 -29.44
CA PRO A 99 -9.27 -9.39 -28.28
C PRO A 99 -10.11 -9.17 -27.01
N TYR A 100 -10.17 -10.21 -26.17
CA TYR A 100 -10.90 -10.16 -24.91
C TYR A 100 -10.46 -8.94 -24.10
N ASN A 101 -11.37 -7.97 -23.93
CA ASN A 101 -11.11 -6.76 -23.16
C ASN A 101 -11.74 -6.92 -21.76
N PRO A 102 -10.96 -7.26 -20.73
CA PRO A 102 -11.47 -7.47 -19.38
C PRO A 102 -12.01 -6.17 -18.73
N VAL A 103 -11.77 -5.00 -19.33
CA VAL A 103 -12.32 -3.72 -18.84
C VAL A 103 -13.70 -3.43 -19.44
N ALA A 104 -14.00 -3.96 -20.62
CA ALA A 104 -15.24 -3.73 -21.34
C ALA A 104 -16.26 -4.87 -21.18
N ASP A 105 -15.86 -6.01 -20.64
CA ASP A 105 -16.73 -7.16 -20.39
C ASP A 105 -17.71 -6.87 -19.24
N PRO A 106 -19.03 -6.68 -19.52
CA PRO A 106 -20.02 -6.36 -18.50
C PRO A 106 -20.39 -7.57 -17.63
N THR A 107 -19.88 -8.77 -17.94
CA THR A 107 -20.12 -9.99 -17.17
C THR A 107 -19.15 -10.16 -16.02
N LEU A 108 -18.04 -9.42 -16.02
CA LEU A 108 -17.10 -9.40 -14.91
C LEU A 108 -17.67 -8.60 -13.72
N PRO A 109 -17.40 -9.03 -12.47
CA PRO A 109 -17.72 -8.21 -11.32
C PRO A 109 -17.05 -6.84 -11.46
N ALA A 110 -17.73 -5.78 -11.01
CA ALA A 110 -17.14 -4.44 -11.01
C ALA A 110 -15.73 -4.49 -10.42
N GLY A 111 -14.76 -3.94 -11.16
CA GLY A 111 -13.37 -3.91 -10.70
C GLY A 111 -13.31 -3.39 -9.27
N VAL A 112 -12.51 -4.04 -8.42
CA VAL A 112 -12.42 -3.68 -7.00
C VAL A 112 -12.07 -2.20 -6.91
N ALA A 113 -13.04 -1.37 -6.54
CA ALA A 113 -12.82 0.04 -6.33
C ALA A 113 -11.94 0.17 -5.09
N VAL A 114 -10.65 0.43 -5.31
CA VAL A 114 -9.75 0.77 -4.20
C VAL A 114 -10.32 2.02 -3.55
N PRO A 115 -10.72 1.97 -2.27
CA PRO A 115 -11.31 3.12 -1.61
C PRO A 115 -10.33 4.27 -1.71
N GLN A 116 -10.74 5.36 -2.37
CA GLN A 116 -9.91 6.54 -2.51
C GLN A 116 -9.55 7.05 -1.12
N SER A 117 -8.25 7.04 -0.81
CA SER A 117 -7.75 7.52 0.47
C SER A 117 -7.96 9.03 0.54
N TYR A 118 -8.95 9.46 1.32
CA TYR A 118 -9.22 10.87 1.53
C TYR A 118 -8.11 11.49 2.38
N ASP A 119 -7.35 12.41 1.78
CA ASP A 119 -6.27 13.13 2.42
C ASP A 119 -6.57 14.64 2.55
N PRO A 120 -7.05 15.09 3.73
CA PRO A 120 -7.32 16.51 3.98
C PRO A 120 -6.07 17.41 3.91
N TRP A 121 -4.87 16.84 4.10
CA TRP A 121 -3.62 17.57 4.22
C TRP A 121 -2.72 17.37 3.00
N GLU A 122 -3.28 17.00 1.85
CA GLU A 122 -2.53 16.66 0.64
C GLU A 122 -1.50 17.71 0.25
N LYS A 123 -1.85 19.01 0.31
CA LYS A 123 -0.91 20.10 -0.01
C LYS A 123 0.30 20.12 0.93
N PHE A 124 0.11 19.82 2.20
CA PHE A 124 1.19 19.72 3.18
C PHE A 124 1.99 18.44 2.98
N ASN A 125 1.30 17.30 2.89
CA ASN A 125 1.92 15.99 2.74
C ASN A 125 2.77 15.91 1.47
N ARG A 126 2.32 16.45 0.34
CA ARG A 126 3.10 16.53 -0.91
C ARG A 126 4.38 17.34 -0.75
N LYS A 127 4.38 18.41 0.05
CA LYS A 127 5.61 19.20 0.33
C LYS A 127 6.60 18.39 1.15
N VAL A 128 6.11 17.71 2.19
CA VAL A 128 6.93 16.83 3.02
C VAL A 128 7.46 15.65 2.20
N HIS A 129 6.64 15.07 1.34
CA HIS A 129 7.02 13.99 0.44
C HIS A 129 8.14 14.42 -0.52
N LYS A 130 8.05 15.62 -1.10
CA LYS A 130 9.15 16.19 -1.89
C LYS A 130 10.44 16.33 -1.09
N PHE A 131 10.36 16.82 0.15
CA PHE A 131 11.51 16.90 1.06
C PHE A 131 12.11 15.51 1.33
N ASN A 132 11.27 14.53 1.67
CA ASN A 132 11.69 13.14 1.90
C ASN A 132 12.37 12.55 0.66
N ASN A 133 11.83 12.79 -0.53
CA ASN A 133 12.41 12.29 -1.78
C ASN A 133 13.75 12.95 -2.11
N VAL A 134 13.94 14.24 -1.78
CA VAL A 134 15.25 14.89 -1.91
C VAL A 134 16.26 14.22 -0.98
N VAL A 135 15.91 14.02 0.29
CA VAL A 135 16.79 13.33 1.26
C VAL A 135 17.08 11.90 0.83
N ASP A 136 16.09 11.17 0.31
CA ASP A 136 16.26 9.81 -0.19
C ASP A 136 17.25 9.77 -1.35
N ARG A 137 17.02 10.58 -2.39
CA ARG A 137 17.84 10.57 -3.61
C ARG A 137 19.28 11.04 -3.35
N THR A 138 19.48 11.92 -2.37
CA THR A 138 20.81 12.50 -2.06
C THR A 138 21.59 11.70 -1.03
N VAL A 139 20.92 11.06 -0.07
CA VAL A 139 21.57 10.39 1.08
C VAL A 139 21.21 8.92 1.16
N ALA A 140 19.93 8.59 1.37
CA ALA A 140 19.55 7.21 1.72
C ALA A 140 19.75 6.23 0.57
N ARG A 141 19.33 6.58 -0.65
CA ARG A 141 19.43 5.74 -1.86
C ARG A 141 20.90 5.48 -2.26
N PRO A 142 21.81 6.47 -2.31
CA PRO A 142 23.23 6.20 -2.53
C PRO A 142 23.86 5.30 -1.47
N LEU A 143 23.57 5.53 -0.19
CA LEU A 143 24.07 4.69 0.91
C LEU A 143 23.54 3.26 0.82
N ALA A 144 22.26 3.07 0.52
CA ALA A 144 21.67 1.77 0.32
C ALA A 144 22.30 1.02 -0.85
N ARG A 145 22.55 1.68 -1.99
CA ARG A 145 23.26 1.07 -3.13
C ARG A 145 24.69 0.68 -2.77
N ALA A 146 25.42 1.55 -2.08
CA ALA A 146 26.76 1.23 -1.58
C ALA A 146 26.75 0.03 -0.63
N TYR A 147 25.78 -0.02 0.29
CA TYR A 147 25.59 -1.14 1.21
C TYR A 147 25.32 -2.46 0.47
N VAL A 148 24.42 -2.47 -0.51
CA VAL A 148 24.15 -3.66 -1.34
C VAL A 148 25.37 -4.12 -2.14
N ASN A 149 26.16 -3.17 -2.65
CA ASN A 149 27.34 -3.46 -3.46
C ASN A 149 28.52 -3.99 -2.63
N VAL A 150 28.71 -3.49 -1.41
CA VAL A 150 29.84 -3.85 -0.55
C VAL A 150 29.52 -5.05 0.34
N VAL A 151 28.28 -5.17 0.83
CA VAL A 151 27.91 -6.17 1.84
C VAL A 151 27.20 -7.36 1.18
N PRO A 152 27.76 -8.58 1.27
CA PRO A 152 27.15 -9.78 0.72
C PRO A 152 25.75 -10.05 1.30
N ARG A 153 24.88 -10.64 0.49
CA ARG A 153 23.49 -10.96 0.86
C ARG A 153 23.34 -11.69 2.21
N PRO A 154 24.18 -12.70 2.58
CA PRO A 154 24.04 -13.38 3.87
C PRO A 154 24.28 -12.45 5.08
N VAL A 155 25.24 -11.53 4.95
CA VAL A 155 25.54 -10.55 6.00
C VAL A 155 24.40 -9.54 6.14
N ARG A 156 23.86 -9.06 5.00
CA ARG A 156 22.68 -8.17 5.01
C ARG A 156 21.47 -8.84 5.66
N LEU A 157 21.20 -10.09 5.30
CA LEU A 157 20.14 -10.88 5.93
C LEU A 157 20.34 -10.97 7.45
N GLY A 158 21.57 -11.18 7.91
CA GLY A 158 21.87 -11.19 9.35
C GLY A 158 21.61 -9.86 10.05
N VAL A 159 21.90 -8.74 9.40
CA VAL A 159 21.57 -7.39 9.91
C VAL A 159 20.06 -7.20 9.99
N THR A 160 19.32 -7.58 8.96
CA THR A 160 17.85 -7.54 8.97
C THR A 160 17.28 -8.39 10.10
N ASN A 161 17.74 -9.65 10.24
CA ASN A 161 17.29 -10.55 11.31
C ASN A 161 17.58 -9.98 12.71
N PHE A 162 18.74 -9.35 12.89
CA PHE A 162 19.12 -8.72 14.15
C PHE A 162 18.13 -7.63 14.56
N PHE A 163 17.81 -6.69 13.66
CA PHE A 163 16.86 -5.62 13.96
C PHE A 163 15.44 -6.13 14.18
N ASP A 164 15.04 -7.17 13.45
CA ASP A 164 13.77 -7.84 13.65
C ASP A 164 13.67 -8.52 15.03
N ASN A 165 14.71 -9.24 15.42
CA ASN A 165 14.80 -9.84 16.74
C ASN A 165 14.76 -8.75 17.83
N LEU A 166 15.46 -7.63 17.62
CA LEU A 166 15.48 -6.49 18.54
C LEU A 166 14.09 -5.85 18.74
N SER A 167 13.23 -5.90 17.71
CA SER A 167 11.85 -5.41 17.76
C SER A 167 10.84 -6.41 18.35
N SER A 168 11.24 -7.66 18.58
CA SER A 168 10.35 -8.73 19.02
C SER A 168 9.72 -8.50 20.41
N PRO A 169 10.41 -7.95 21.42
CA PRO A 169 9.78 -7.64 22.71
C PRO A 169 8.63 -6.63 22.58
N LEU A 170 8.81 -5.60 21.74
CA LEU A 170 7.77 -4.61 21.46
C LEU A 170 6.57 -5.27 20.75
N THR A 171 6.86 -6.12 19.76
CA THR A 171 5.83 -6.90 19.05
C THR A 171 5.05 -7.79 20.02
N MET A 172 5.73 -8.49 20.92
CA MET A 172 5.10 -9.35 21.94
C MET A 172 4.15 -8.55 22.84
N VAL A 173 4.59 -7.38 23.33
CA VAL A 173 3.73 -6.51 24.16
C VAL A 173 2.48 -6.08 23.40
N ASN A 174 2.64 -5.64 22.14
CA ASN A 174 1.49 -5.24 21.33
C ASN A 174 0.54 -6.42 21.02
N GLN A 175 1.06 -7.61 20.75
CA GLN A 175 0.23 -8.81 20.60
C GLN A 175 -0.58 -9.15 21.86
N LEU A 176 0.02 -8.97 23.05
CA LEU A 176 -0.71 -9.12 24.31
C LEU A 176 -1.80 -8.06 24.47
N LEU A 177 -1.50 -6.79 24.17
CA LEU A 177 -2.46 -5.69 24.23
C LEU A 177 -3.62 -5.87 23.22
N GLN A 178 -3.35 -6.51 22.09
CA GLN A 178 -4.34 -6.90 21.10
C GLN A 178 -5.14 -8.17 21.48
N GLY A 179 -4.86 -8.78 22.64
CA GLY A 179 -5.56 -9.98 23.12
C GLY A 179 -5.12 -11.29 22.45
N ARG A 180 -3.87 -11.39 21.99
CA ARG A 180 -3.33 -12.53 21.23
C ARG A 180 -2.18 -13.25 21.95
N PRO A 181 -2.45 -13.97 23.05
CA PRO A 181 -1.41 -14.62 23.85
C PRO A 181 -0.64 -15.71 23.09
N LEU A 182 -1.29 -16.42 22.16
CA LEU A 182 -0.62 -17.44 21.33
C LEU A 182 0.44 -16.80 20.41
N GLN A 183 0.09 -15.69 19.76
CA GLN A 183 1.01 -14.97 18.88
C GLN A 183 2.17 -14.38 19.69
N ALA A 184 1.87 -13.80 20.86
CA ALA A 184 2.88 -13.32 21.79
C ALA A 184 3.86 -14.43 22.23
N GLY A 185 3.35 -15.62 22.55
CA GLY A 185 4.17 -16.79 22.89
C GLY A 185 5.06 -17.24 21.73
N GLN A 186 4.55 -17.24 20.50
CA GLN A 186 5.34 -17.54 19.30
C GLN A 186 6.46 -16.51 19.09
N THR A 187 6.14 -15.21 19.19
CA THR A 187 7.13 -14.13 19.10
C THR A 187 8.19 -14.24 20.18
N LEU A 188 7.80 -14.56 21.42
CA LEU A 188 8.74 -14.81 22.52
C LEU A 188 9.65 -16.02 22.21
N GLY A 189 9.08 -17.11 21.71
CA GLY A 189 9.85 -18.29 21.29
C GLY A 189 10.87 -17.94 20.21
N ARG A 190 10.46 -17.19 19.18
CA ARG A 190 11.37 -16.67 18.14
C ARG A 190 12.48 -15.82 18.75
N PHE A 191 12.13 -14.87 19.62
CA PHE A 191 13.10 -13.99 20.27
C PHE A 191 14.13 -14.77 21.09
N VAL A 192 13.69 -15.72 21.91
CA VAL A 192 14.59 -16.52 22.75
C VAL A 192 15.51 -17.38 21.89
N MET A 193 14.97 -18.09 20.88
CA MET A 193 15.79 -18.95 20.04
C MET A 193 16.77 -18.16 19.18
N ASN A 194 16.33 -17.07 18.56
CA ASN A 194 17.20 -16.24 17.73
C ASN A 194 18.25 -15.51 18.57
N SER A 195 17.91 -15.09 19.80
CA SER A 195 18.88 -14.48 20.71
C SER A 195 19.93 -15.48 21.23
N THR A 196 19.53 -16.74 21.49
CA THR A 196 20.41 -17.77 22.07
C THR A 196 21.15 -18.58 21.02
N LEU A 197 20.42 -19.30 20.16
CA LEU A 197 20.96 -20.13 19.10
C LEU A 197 21.33 -19.32 17.86
N GLY A 198 20.64 -18.20 17.63
CA GLY A 198 20.87 -17.33 16.48
C GLY A 198 21.92 -16.23 16.69
N ILE A 199 22.71 -16.29 17.77
CA ILE A 199 23.75 -15.31 18.11
C ILE A 199 23.19 -13.88 18.16
N GLY A 200 22.31 -13.60 19.12
CA GLY A 200 21.71 -12.27 19.29
C GLY A 200 20.71 -11.87 18.19
N GLY A 201 20.30 -12.84 17.36
CA GLY A 201 19.34 -12.64 16.26
C GLY A 201 19.96 -12.46 14.88
N ILE A 202 21.27 -12.64 14.72
CA ILE A 202 21.92 -12.61 13.40
C ILE A 202 21.43 -13.79 12.53
N PHE A 203 21.31 -14.98 13.13
CA PHE A 203 20.72 -16.14 12.48
C PHE A 203 19.26 -16.32 12.94
N ASP A 204 18.45 -16.96 12.09
CA ASP A 204 17.01 -17.18 12.33
C ASP A 204 16.66 -18.67 12.40
N PRO A 205 17.18 -19.43 13.39
CA PRO A 205 16.81 -20.84 13.59
C PRO A 205 15.32 -21.01 13.90
N ALA A 206 14.62 -19.94 14.30
CA ALA A 206 13.20 -20.00 14.55
C ALA A 206 12.34 -20.18 13.30
N SER A 207 12.84 -19.72 12.14
CA SER A 207 12.18 -20.01 10.87
C SER A 207 12.31 -21.49 10.49
N ASP A 208 13.45 -22.12 10.77
CA ASP A 208 13.62 -23.57 10.57
C ASP A 208 12.71 -24.40 11.49
N ALA A 209 12.43 -23.87 12.69
CA ALA A 209 11.44 -24.42 13.63
C ALA A 209 9.98 -24.10 13.27
N LYS A 210 9.73 -23.50 12.10
CA LYS A 210 8.39 -23.10 11.60
C LYS A 210 7.62 -22.16 12.52
N LEU A 211 8.31 -21.35 13.34
CA LEU A 211 7.63 -20.31 14.12
C LEU A 211 7.28 -19.13 13.21
N PRO A 212 6.02 -18.67 13.14
CA PRO A 212 5.64 -17.56 12.27
C PRO A 212 6.32 -16.24 12.68
N ARG A 213 6.92 -15.53 11.71
CA ARG A 213 7.43 -14.16 11.91
C ARG A 213 6.27 -13.17 11.84
N ARG A 214 6.12 -12.33 12.86
CA ARG A 214 5.11 -11.26 12.92
C ARG A 214 5.75 -9.97 13.40
N SER A 215 5.13 -8.84 13.06
CA SER A 215 5.56 -7.50 13.49
C SER A 215 4.33 -6.68 13.86
N GLU A 216 4.25 -6.28 15.12
CA GLU A 216 3.14 -5.51 15.67
C GLU A 216 3.65 -4.23 16.31
N ASP A 217 2.88 -3.16 16.17
CA ASP A 217 3.17 -1.85 16.73
C ASP A 217 1.95 -1.29 17.46
N PHE A 218 2.15 -0.27 18.30
CA PHE A 218 1.07 0.29 19.10
C PHE A 218 0.00 0.99 18.25
N GLY A 219 0.34 1.43 17.05
CA GLY A 219 -0.66 1.86 16.08
C GLY A 219 -1.63 0.71 15.78
N GLN A 220 -1.15 -0.49 15.43
CA GLN A 220 -1.98 -1.66 15.13
C GLN A 220 -2.88 -2.00 16.33
N THR A 221 -2.31 -1.94 17.53
CA THR A 221 -3.03 -2.09 18.80
C THR A 221 -4.19 -1.10 18.93
N LEU A 222 -3.97 0.19 18.67
CA LEU A 222 -5.04 1.20 18.65
C LEU A 222 -6.11 0.91 17.58
N GLY A 223 -5.70 0.32 16.44
CA GLY A 223 -6.60 -0.14 15.40
C GLY A 223 -7.50 -1.27 15.89
N ALA A 224 -6.92 -2.28 16.54
CA ALA A 224 -7.63 -3.40 17.16
C ALA A 224 -8.56 -2.95 18.29
N TRP A 225 -8.21 -1.90 19.03
CA TRP A 225 -9.06 -1.29 20.06
C TRP A 225 -10.18 -0.40 19.52
N GLY A 226 -10.29 -0.24 18.20
CA GLY A 226 -11.41 0.41 17.54
C GLY A 226 -11.07 1.64 16.70
N TRP A 227 -9.85 2.17 16.76
CA TRP A 227 -9.42 3.29 15.90
C TRP A 227 -9.05 2.82 14.47
N ARG A 228 -9.98 2.14 13.81
CA ARG A 228 -9.76 1.49 12.49
C ARG A 228 -9.55 2.50 11.37
N ARG A 229 -10.33 3.59 11.37
CA ARG A 229 -10.22 4.66 10.37
C ARG A 229 -9.33 5.78 10.90
N SER A 230 -8.17 5.94 10.29
CA SER A 230 -7.24 7.04 10.59
C SER A 230 -6.88 7.80 9.32
N ARG A 231 -6.54 9.08 9.49
CA ARG A 231 -6.19 9.96 8.37
C ARG A 231 -4.71 9.81 8.04
N TYR A 232 -4.40 9.88 6.75
CA TYR A 232 -3.02 9.88 6.27
C TYR A 232 -2.28 11.15 6.69
N VAL A 233 -0.99 11.01 7.01
CA VAL A 233 -0.06 12.11 7.24
C VAL A 233 1.34 11.69 6.79
N GLU A 234 2.01 12.58 6.05
CA GLU A 234 3.41 12.40 5.69
C GLU A 234 4.29 13.09 6.74
N LEU A 235 5.24 12.36 7.32
CA LEU A 235 6.19 12.92 8.29
C LEU A 235 7.55 13.18 7.65
N PRO A 236 8.22 14.31 7.98
CA PRO A 236 9.60 14.54 7.54
C PRO A 236 10.52 13.42 8.03
N LEU A 237 11.34 12.87 7.15
CA LEU A 237 12.27 11.75 7.37
C LEU A 237 11.63 10.39 7.68
N PHE A 238 10.45 10.34 8.30
CA PHE A 238 9.76 9.10 8.67
C PHE A 238 8.84 8.56 7.57
N GLY A 239 8.45 9.40 6.59
CA GLY A 239 7.66 8.99 5.43
C GLY A 239 6.15 8.85 5.72
N PRO A 240 5.44 7.98 4.96
CA PRO A 240 3.99 7.83 5.05
C PRO A 240 3.55 7.20 6.37
N ARG A 241 2.54 7.78 7.02
CA ARG A 241 1.94 7.31 8.28
C ARG A 241 0.45 7.67 8.35
N THR A 242 -0.25 7.20 9.38
CA THR A 242 -1.55 7.75 9.78
C THR A 242 -1.46 8.50 11.10
N VAL A 243 -2.42 9.38 11.41
CA VAL A 243 -2.49 10.08 12.71
C VAL A 243 -2.43 9.10 13.88
N ARG A 244 -3.11 7.95 13.77
CA ARG A 244 -3.05 6.86 14.74
C ARG A 244 -1.63 6.32 14.89
N ASP A 245 -0.91 6.11 13.78
CA ASP A 245 0.46 5.61 13.81
C ASP A 245 1.42 6.61 14.47
N VAL A 246 1.15 7.93 14.37
CA VAL A 246 1.94 8.94 15.10
C VAL A 246 1.79 8.76 16.62
N PHE A 247 0.56 8.53 17.11
CA PHE A 247 0.36 8.17 18.51
C PHE A 247 0.93 6.79 18.85
N GLY A 248 0.87 5.85 17.90
CA GLY A 248 1.56 4.56 17.93
C GLY A 248 3.03 4.71 18.28
N LEU A 249 3.75 5.51 17.49
CA LEU A 249 5.18 5.80 17.69
C LEU A 249 5.49 6.39 19.08
N ALA A 250 4.58 7.21 19.63
CA ALA A 250 4.74 7.76 20.97
C ALA A 250 4.54 6.70 22.05
N GLY A 251 3.56 5.80 21.88
CA GLY A 251 3.32 4.67 22.78
C GLY A 251 4.43 3.62 22.75
N ASP A 252 5.00 3.38 21.57
CA ASP A 252 6.10 2.43 21.35
C ASP A 252 7.48 2.97 21.80
N ALA A 253 7.62 4.29 21.91
CA ALA A 253 8.90 4.94 22.20
C ALA A 253 9.62 4.40 23.48
N PRO A 254 8.94 4.16 24.62
CA PRO A 254 9.60 3.65 25.82
C PRO A 254 10.11 2.20 25.67
N LEU A 255 9.49 1.42 24.79
CA LEU A 255 9.80 0.01 24.56
C LEU A 255 10.88 -0.21 23.49
N SER A 256 11.34 0.86 22.83
CA SER A 256 12.37 0.79 21.79
C SER A 256 13.76 0.57 22.42
N PRO A 257 14.41 -0.59 22.22
CA PRO A 257 15.72 -0.87 22.81
C PRO A 257 16.80 0.12 22.34
N LEU A 258 16.75 0.52 21.06
CA LEU A 258 17.67 1.49 20.48
C LEU A 258 17.63 2.84 21.22
N ARG A 259 16.46 3.27 21.72
CA ARG A 259 16.34 4.53 22.46
C ARG A 259 16.90 4.46 23.88
N GLN A 260 17.06 3.26 24.43
CA GLN A 260 17.62 3.05 25.77
C GLN A 260 19.16 3.04 25.77
N ILE A 261 19.79 3.03 24.59
CA ILE A 261 21.26 3.14 24.45
C ILE A 261 21.69 4.56 24.82
N GLY A 262 22.42 4.68 25.93
CA GLY A 262 22.90 5.96 26.45
C GLY A 262 24.03 6.60 25.63
N GLU A 263 24.81 5.78 24.91
CA GLU A 263 25.89 6.26 24.04
C GLU A 263 25.33 6.71 22.69
N ASP A 264 25.36 8.02 22.45
CA ASP A 264 24.80 8.65 21.26
C ASP A 264 25.44 8.14 19.97
N THR A 265 26.76 7.90 19.99
CA THR A 265 27.50 7.41 18.82
C THR A 265 26.99 6.03 18.37
N VAL A 266 26.83 5.11 19.32
CA VAL A 266 26.34 3.74 19.05
C VAL A 266 24.89 3.78 18.61
N ARG A 267 24.06 4.58 19.30
CA ARG A 267 22.64 4.72 18.98
C ARG A 267 22.42 5.26 17.56
N ILE A 268 23.10 6.34 17.21
CA ILE A 268 23.00 6.97 15.87
C ILE A 268 23.55 6.01 14.81
N GLY A 269 24.67 5.32 15.09
CA GLY A 269 25.23 4.32 14.19
C GLY A 269 24.26 3.18 13.88
N LEU A 270 23.61 2.61 14.90
CA LEU A 270 22.63 1.55 14.73
C LEU A 270 21.36 2.03 14.01
N GLN A 271 20.88 3.23 14.32
CA GLN A 271 19.74 3.84 13.61
C GLN A 271 20.06 4.09 12.13
N GLY A 272 21.27 4.59 11.84
CA GLY A 272 21.74 4.77 10.47
C GLY A 272 21.85 3.44 9.72
N LEU A 273 22.40 2.41 10.36
CA LEU A 273 22.48 1.08 9.77
C LEU A 273 21.10 0.51 9.49
N GLN A 274 20.16 0.62 10.44
CA GLN A 274 18.78 0.17 10.26
C GLN A 274 18.09 0.89 9.11
N LEU A 275 18.29 2.21 9.01
CA LEU A 275 17.75 3.02 7.92
C LEU A 275 18.29 2.57 6.56
N VAL A 276 19.60 2.36 6.47
CA VAL A 276 20.26 1.93 5.23
C VAL A 276 19.84 0.51 4.84
N ASP A 277 19.75 -0.41 5.80
CA ASP A 277 19.29 -1.79 5.56
C ASP A 277 17.83 -1.82 5.08
N THR A 278 16.93 -1.10 5.76
CA THR A 278 15.53 -0.97 5.34
C THR A 278 15.44 -0.36 3.93
N ARG A 279 16.21 0.70 3.66
CA ARG A 279 16.19 1.33 2.33
C ARG A 279 16.75 0.41 1.25
N ALA A 280 17.73 -0.43 1.57
CA ALA A 280 18.29 -1.42 0.66
C ALA A 280 17.27 -2.50 0.27
N GLN A 281 16.39 -2.90 1.18
CA GLN A 281 15.29 -3.83 0.89
C GLN A 281 14.27 -3.22 -0.09
N LEU A 282 14.08 -1.90 -0.02
CA LEU A 282 13.17 -1.14 -0.89
C LEU A 282 13.72 -0.80 -2.29
N LEU A 283 15.00 -1.11 -2.58
CA LEU A 283 15.61 -0.73 -3.87
C LEU A 283 14.93 -1.40 -5.08
N SER A 284 14.36 -2.59 -4.91
CA SER A 284 13.62 -3.27 -5.98
C SER A 284 12.37 -2.51 -6.43
N LEU A 285 11.79 -1.71 -5.54
CA LEU A 285 10.59 -0.92 -5.81
C LEU A 285 10.89 0.44 -6.45
N ASP A 286 12.16 0.85 -6.54
CA ASP A 286 12.53 2.16 -7.09
C ASP A 286 12.00 2.35 -8.52
N SER A 287 12.08 1.31 -9.36
CA SER A 287 11.61 1.39 -10.75
C SER A 287 10.11 1.64 -10.84
N MET A 288 9.31 1.00 -9.99
CA MET A 288 7.86 1.18 -9.97
C MET A 288 7.49 2.58 -9.49
N ARG A 289 8.22 3.10 -8.49
CA ARG A 289 7.99 4.43 -7.92
C ARG A 289 8.43 5.56 -8.85
N ASP A 290 9.63 5.46 -9.42
CA ASP A 290 10.22 6.50 -10.26
C ASP A 290 9.46 6.66 -11.59
N ASN A 291 8.79 5.61 -12.08
CA ASN A 291 7.96 5.63 -13.30
C ASN A 291 6.47 5.93 -13.04
N ALA A 292 6.06 6.14 -11.79
CA ALA A 292 4.68 6.43 -11.45
C ALA A 292 4.27 7.84 -11.94
N PRO A 293 3.10 8.02 -12.56
CA PRO A 293 2.60 9.35 -12.95
C PRO A 293 2.46 10.30 -11.75
N ASP A 294 2.07 9.77 -10.59
CA ASP A 294 2.06 10.48 -9.31
C ASP A 294 2.63 9.57 -8.21
N GLU A 295 3.94 9.68 -7.97
CA GLU A 295 4.67 8.92 -6.94
C GLU A 295 4.05 9.10 -5.54
N TYR A 296 3.53 10.29 -5.24
CA TYR A 296 2.94 10.58 -3.94
C TYR A 296 1.64 9.80 -3.74
N GLN A 297 0.74 9.83 -4.73
CA GLN A 297 -0.52 9.08 -4.65
C GLN A 297 -0.27 7.58 -4.55
N LEU A 298 0.65 7.05 -5.38
CA LEU A 298 1.05 5.65 -5.31
C LEU A 298 1.55 5.27 -3.90
N THR A 299 2.44 6.08 -3.32
CA THR A 299 3.01 5.83 -1.99
C THR A 299 1.93 5.88 -0.90
N ARG A 300 1.06 6.90 -0.94
CA ARG A 300 -0.04 7.08 0.00
C ARG A 300 -1.01 5.91 -0.03
N ASP A 301 -1.46 5.53 -1.21
CA ASP A 301 -2.50 4.52 -1.37
C ASP A 301 -1.95 3.13 -1.04
N ALA A 302 -0.72 2.81 -1.45
CA ALA A 302 -0.03 1.59 -1.04
C ALA A 302 0.16 1.52 0.49
N TRP A 303 0.55 2.62 1.14
CA TRP A 303 0.67 2.67 2.60
C TRP A 303 -0.67 2.41 3.29
N MET A 304 -1.74 3.08 2.85
CA MET A 304 -3.06 2.95 3.44
C MET A 304 -3.62 1.53 3.25
N GLN A 305 -3.48 0.96 2.05
CA GLN A 305 -3.90 -0.41 1.78
C GLN A 305 -3.14 -1.40 2.67
N ARG A 306 -1.81 -1.29 2.75
CA ARG A 306 -0.99 -2.13 3.63
C ARG A 306 -1.42 -2.02 5.08
N ARG A 307 -1.68 -0.79 5.56
CA ARG A 307 -2.04 -0.55 6.95
C ARG A 307 -3.44 -1.07 7.28
N SER A 308 -4.38 -0.95 6.35
CA SER A 308 -5.69 -1.57 6.47
C SER A 308 -5.59 -3.10 6.50
N TYR A 309 -4.76 -3.70 5.64
CA TYR A 309 -4.53 -5.15 5.65
C TYR A 309 -3.95 -5.63 6.98
N GLN A 310 -2.96 -4.93 7.53
CA GLN A 310 -2.37 -5.24 8.83
C GLN A 310 -3.43 -5.27 9.93
N ILE A 311 -4.24 -4.21 10.07
CA ILE A 311 -5.27 -4.10 11.12
C ILE A 311 -6.44 -5.07 10.88
N GLU A 312 -6.80 -5.33 9.62
CA GLU A 312 -7.95 -6.17 9.31
C GLU A 312 -7.62 -7.66 9.39
N GLY A 313 -6.46 -8.09 8.85
CA GLY A 313 -5.97 -9.47 8.99
C GLY A 313 -5.75 -9.84 10.45
N ASP A 314 -5.32 -8.86 11.23
CA ASP A 314 -5.26 -8.89 12.68
C ASP A 314 -6.60 -9.21 13.37
N LEU A 315 -7.68 -8.56 12.93
CA LEU A 315 -9.03 -8.80 13.44
C LEU A 315 -9.59 -10.15 12.98
N HIS A 316 -9.36 -10.52 11.72
CA HIS A 316 -9.84 -11.79 11.16
C HIS A 316 -9.17 -13.00 11.83
N SER A 317 -7.89 -12.87 12.20
CA SER A 317 -7.18 -13.87 13.00
C SER A 317 -7.84 -14.11 14.38
N HIS A 318 -8.55 -13.12 14.92
CA HIS A 318 -9.29 -13.26 16.17
C HIS A 318 -10.62 -14.03 15.98
N ASN A 319 -11.32 -13.79 14.88
CA ASN A 319 -12.62 -14.40 14.57
C ASN A 319 -12.52 -15.84 14.04
N LYS A 320 -11.43 -16.22 13.36
CA LYS A 320 -11.21 -17.60 12.86
C LYS A 320 -11.13 -18.67 13.95
N ARG A 321 -11.04 -18.30 15.23
CA ARG A 321 -11.22 -19.24 16.35
C ARG A 321 -12.65 -19.79 16.46
N GLN A 322 -13.63 -19.22 15.74
CA GLN A 322 -14.99 -19.77 15.63
C GLN A 322 -15.19 -20.67 14.39
N ASP A 323 -14.37 -20.56 13.34
CA ASP A 323 -14.52 -21.33 12.09
C ASP A 323 -13.57 -22.55 12.04
N ASN A 324 -13.67 -23.43 13.03
CA ASN A 324 -13.01 -24.75 12.99
C ASN A 324 -13.70 -25.74 12.00
N ASP A 325 -14.78 -25.32 11.32
CA ASP A 325 -15.60 -26.16 10.45
C ASP A 325 -15.18 -26.16 8.97
N LEU A 326 -14.14 -25.40 8.59
CA LEU A 326 -13.64 -25.39 7.21
C LEU A 326 -12.70 -26.59 6.94
N PRO A 327 -12.88 -27.34 5.84
CA PRO A 327 -11.95 -28.39 5.39
C PRO A 327 -10.53 -27.86 5.19
N ASP A 328 -9.49 -28.68 5.41
CA ASP A 328 -8.06 -28.29 5.37
C ASP A 328 -7.63 -27.50 4.12
N TYR A 329 -8.29 -27.70 2.98
CA TYR A 329 -8.01 -27.03 1.70
C TYR A 329 -8.83 -25.75 1.46
N LEU A 330 -9.84 -25.48 2.30
CA LEU A 330 -10.61 -24.22 2.36
C LEU A 330 -10.26 -23.38 3.57
N ARG A 331 -9.50 -23.95 4.51
CA ARG A 331 -8.71 -23.15 5.43
C ARG A 331 -7.76 -22.38 4.53
N GLU A 332 -7.94 -21.07 4.44
CA GLU A 332 -6.79 -20.24 4.12
C GLU A 332 -5.78 -20.67 5.18
N GLU A 333 -4.68 -21.30 4.73
CA GLU A 333 -3.53 -21.47 5.59
C GLU A 333 -3.26 -20.13 6.26
N GLU A 334 -2.51 -20.13 7.34
CA GLU A 334 -1.92 -18.89 7.83
C GLU A 334 -0.87 -18.37 6.80
N THR A 335 -1.19 -18.38 5.50
CA THR A 335 -0.83 -17.39 4.50
C THR A 335 -1.25 -16.02 5.02
N ASN A 336 -0.52 -15.58 6.03
CA ASN A 336 0.10 -14.29 5.95
C ASN A 336 1.16 -14.44 4.85
N PRO A 337 0.87 -14.12 3.57
CA PRO A 337 1.95 -13.68 2.72
C PRO A 337 2.47 -12.44 3.43
N THR A 338 3.44 -12.63 4.32
CA THR A 338 4.31 -11.56 4.76
C THR A 338 5.13 -11.26 3.52
N VAL A 339 4.47 -10.61 2.57
CA VAL A 339 5.13 -9.70 1.67
C VAL A 339 6.03 -8.90 2.62
N PRO A 340 7.36 -8.93 2.42
CA PRO A 340 8.29 -8.17 3.24
C PRO A 340 7.68 -6.80 3.56
N VAL A 341 8.06 -6.21 4.70
CA VAL A 341 7.66 -4.84 5.10
C VAL A 341 7.76 -3.84 3.91
N ASP A 342 8.58 -4.21 2.91
CA ASP A 342 9.00 -3.52 1.72
C ASP A 342 8.64 -4.16 0.36
N ALA A 343 7.78 -5.18 0.27
CA ALA A 343 7.29 -5.66 -1.02
C ALA A 343 5.77 -5.41 -1.14
N MET A 344 5.33 -5.05 -2.33
CA MET A 344 3.91 -5.01 -2.69
C MET A 344 3.48 -6.39 -3.20
N PRO A 345 2.21 -6.79 -3.02
CA PRO A 345 1.69 -7.94 -3.71
C PRO A 345 1.76 -7.69 -5.22
N ILE A 346 2.62 -8.44 -5.90
CA ILE A 346 2.62 -8.52 -7.36
C ILE A 346 1.44 -9.40 -7.79
N PRO A 347 0.58 -8.94 -8.72
CA PRO A 347 -0.39 -9.84 -9.33
C PRO A 347 0.36 -10.96 -10.06
N GLU A 348 -0.08 -12.19 -9.84
CA GLU A 348 0.40 -13.38 -10.54
C GLU A 348 -0.02 -13.30 -12.01
N TRP A 349 0.87 -12.78 -12.86
CA TRP A 349 0.71 -12.94 -14.30
C TRP A 349 1.00 -14.40 -14.63
N ARG A 350 -0.07 -15.17 -14.90
CA ARG A 350 0.00 -16.51 -15.47
C ARG A 350 0.67 -16.41 -16.86
N GLY A 351 1.99 -16.44 -16.87
CA GLY A 351 2.79 -16.70 -18.06
C GLY A 351 2.56 -18.13 -18.49
N GLY A 352 1.49 -18.34 -19.27
CA GLY A 352 1.29 -19.56 -20.04
C GLY A 352 2.43 -19.67 -21.04
N SER A 353 3.25 -20.69 -20.86
CA SER A 353 4.14 -21.19 -21.90
C SER A 353 3.30 -21.66 -23.08
N ARG A 354 3.50 -21.03 -24.23
CA ARG A 354 3.91 -21.70 -25.48
C ARG A 354 4.28 -20.66 -26.53
#